data_AF-R9T4L2-F1
#
_entry.id   AF-R9T4L2-F1
#
_cell.length_a   1.000
_cell.length_b   1.000
_cell.length_c   1.000
_cell.angle_alpha   90.00
_cell.angle_beta   90.00
_cell.angle_gamma   90.00
#
_symmetry.space_group_name_H-M   'P 1'
#
loop_
_entity.id
_entity.type
_entity.pdbx_description
1 polymer ?
#
loop_
_entity_poly.entity_id
_entity_poly.type
_entity_poly.pdbx_seq_one_letter_code
_entity_poly.pdbx_strand_id
1 'polypeptide(L)'
;MQNYKIEKVKLSNGHVCNIPVGNDGFVPVEEMIKRFNSVVEKGHIRNRSKDYDREASVVLPIKLTAREAAVWWDSPNKYDIEYIDAPGKVQKNLKYIKDPESRKIHEKLDIICLPSEERDIRRIIDEAYPLEERQKLVKNGNVTVVVRPLEDSAGNIIGRKIELDRDYGKNNSTFVHEGIHLLRKDDESRSGITKTSMTSSNFNKTTEINNLNLEESCTVAEQMARGKNPSSGYYQFVQIFDENKKRWRYPTEKEALDMMRKDRAIFTNGTNKPLKGKAAIKSVNDNWSQSNISRLKIKGSKTRAIDEFSKHTKMNELKPKRSIFGFRRRSS
;
A
#
# COMPACT_ATOMS: atom_id res chain seq x y z
N MET A 1 2.74 -3.01 -31.39
CA MET A 1 1.45 -3.62 -31.00
C MET A 1 1.58 -5.11 -31.18
N GLN A 2 1.27 -5.89 -30.16
CA GLN A 2 1.30 -7.35 -30.27
C GLN A 2 0.06 -7.77 -31.07
N ASN A 3 0.25 -8.45 -32.21
CA ASN A 3 -0.86 -8.92 -33.03
C ASN A 3 -1.42 -10.21 -32.41
N TYR A 4 -2.63 -10.15 -31.88
CA TYR A 4 -3.35 -11.35 -31.44
C TYR A 4 -4.23 -11.88 -32.57
N LYS A 5 -4.30 -13.20 -32.69
CA LYS A 5 -5.31 -13.85 -33.53
C LYS A 5 -6.62 -13.91 -32.75
N ILE A 6 -7.74 -13.52 -33.35
CA ILE A 6 -9.05 -13.71 -32.74
C ILE A 6 -9.57 -15.10 -33.09
N GLU A 7 -9.86 -15.90 -32.07
CA GLU A 7 -10.53 -17.19 -32.22
C GLU A 7 -12.02 -17.06 -31.88
N LYS A 8 -12.88 -17.64 -32.73
CA LYS A 8 -14.33 -17.68 -32.52
C LYS A 8 -14.69 -19.02 -31.88
N VAL A 9 -15.14 -18.98 -30.63
CA VAL A 9 -15.56 -20.18 -29.89
C VAL A 9 -17.07 -20.16 -29.72
N LYS A 10 -17.77 -21.19 -30.23
CA LYS A 10 -19.20 -21.38 -30.01
C LYS A 10 -19.42 -22.29 -28.80
N LEU A 11 -20.13 -21.78 -27.79
CA LEU A 11 -20.50 -22.50 -26.58
C LEU A 11 -21.74 -23.38 -26.81
N SER A 12 -21.97 -24.33 -25.90
CA SER A 12 -23.12 -25.24 -25.94
C SER A 12 -24.48 -24.53 -25.82
N ASN A 13 -24.51 -23.36 -25.17
CA ASN A 13 -25.67 -22.47 -25.09
C ASN A 13 -25.91 -21.68 -26.40
N GLY A 14 -25.09 -21.89 -27.44
CA GLY A 14 -25.20 -21.22 -28.73
C GLY A 14 -24.49 -19.87 -28.82
N HIS A 15 -24.02 -19.29 -27.70
CA HIS A 15 -23.26 -18.04 -27.70
C HIS A 15 -21.91 -18.21 -28.40
N VAL A 16 -21.44 -17.13 -29.03
CA VAL A 16 -20.13 -17.10 -29.71
C VAL A 16 -19.24 -16.06 -29.06
N CYS A 17 -18.11 -16.50 -28.52
CA CYS A 17 -17.08 -15.64 -27.94
C CYS A 17 -15.98 -15.36 -28.97
N ASN A 18 -15.57 -14.10 -29.07
CA ASN A 18 -14.37 -13.70 -29.81
C ASN A 18 -13.24 -13.53 -28.79
N ILE A 19 -12.27 -14.44 -28.80
CA ILE A 19 -11.23 -14.53 -27.76
C ILE A 19 -9.87 -14.27 -28.40
N PRO A 20 -9.08 -13.29 -27.90
CA PRO A 20 -7.71 -13.08 -28.36
C PRO A 20 -6.81 -14.26 -27.99
N VAL A 21 -5.95 -14.67 -28.92
CA VAL A 21 -4.97 -15.74 -28.74
C VAL A 21 -3.59 -15.21 -29.12
N GLY A 22 -2.65 -15.41 -28.20
CA GLY A 22 -1.24 -15.10 -28.41
C GLY A 22 -0.56 -16.09 -29.36
N ASN A 23 0.67 -15.78 -29.74
CA ASN A 23 1.46 -16.63 -30.63
C ASN A 23 1.80 -18.00 -30.00
N ASP A 24 1.68 -18.12 -28.69
CA ASP A 24 1.88 -19.36 -27.93
C ASP A 24 0.62 -20.24 -27.87
N GLY A 25 -0.49 -19.81 -28.47
CA GLY A 25 -1.75 -20.56 -28.52
C GLY A 25 -2.64 -20.38 -27.28
N PHE A 26 -2.28 -19.47 -26.36
CA PHE A 26 -3.04 -19.22 -25.14
C PHE A 26 -3.64 -17.81 -25.15
N VAL A 27 -4.66 -17.58 -24.30
CA VAL A 27 -5.26 -16.26 -24.12
C VAL A 27 -4.27 -15.37 -23.35
N PRO A 28 -3.90 -14.18 -23.87
CA PRO A 28 -3.00 -13.27 -23.17
C PRO A 28 -3.59 -12.78 -21.86
N VAL A 29 -2.77 -12.73 -20.81
CA VAL A 29 -3.19 -12.33 -19.45
C VAL A 29 -3.75 -10.91 -19.42
N GLU A 30 -3.12 -10.00 -20.15
CA GLU A 30 -3.57 -8.62 -20.29
C GLU A 30 -4.97 -8.53 -20.91
N GLU A 31 -5.33 -9.42 -21.84
CA GLU A 31 -6.65 -9.47 -22.45
C GLU A 31 -7.69 -10.06 -21.48
N MET A 32 -7.30 -11.04 -20.66
CA MET A 32 -8.16 -11.51 -19.56
C MET A 32 -8.39 -10.42 -18.51
N ILE A 33 -7.36 -9.68 -18.09
CA ILE A 33 -7.53 -8.56 -17.15
C ILE A 33 -8.44 -7.47 -17.77
N LYS A 34 -8.23 -7.12 -19.05
CA LYS A 34 -9.12 -6.18 -19.76
C LYS A 34 -10.55 -6.69 -19.80
N ARG A 35 -10.76 -7.97 -20.13
CA ARG A 35 -12.08 -8.59 -20.17
C ARG A 35 -12.74 -8.47 -18.80
N PHE A 36 -12.05 -8.92 -17.74
CA PHE A 36 -12.52 -8.81 -16.36
C PHE A 36 -12.93 -7.37 -16.00
N ASN A 37 -12.10 -6.39 -16.34
CA ASN A 37 -12.36 -4.97 -16.07
C ASN A 37 -13.51 -4.37 -16.91
N SER A 38 -13.81 -4.95 -18.07
CA SER A 38 -14.83 -4.45 -19.01
C SER A 38 -16.24 -4.99 -18.79
N VAL A 39 -16.41 -5.98 -17.92
CA VAL A 39 -17.72 -6.60 -17.65
C VAL A 39 -18.58 -5.59 -16.88
N VAL A 40 -19.55 -5.01 -17.58
CA VAL A 40 -20.65 -4.22 -17.01
C VAL A 40 -21.87 -5.13 -16.94
N GLU A 41 -22.35 -5.39 -15.74
CA GLU A 41 -23.51 -6.26 -15.50
C GLU A 41 -24.77 -5.41 -15.36
N LYS A 42 -25.72 -5.51 -16.30
CA LYS A 42 -27.03 -4.82 -16.23
C LYS A 42 -26.93 -3.31 -15.93
N GLY A 43 -25.89 -2.65 -16.43
CA GLY A 43 -25.62 -1.22 -16.19
C GLY A 43 -24.84 -0.92 -14.91
N HIS A 44 -24.42 -1.93 -14.14
CA HIS A 44 -23.56 -1.80 -12.97
C HIS A 44 -22.13 -2.24 -13.28
N ILE A 45 -21.17 -1.41 -12.89
CA ILE A 45 -19.75 -1.75 -12.91
C ILE A 45 -19.49 -2.79 -11.81
N ARG A 46 -18.86 -3.91 -12.17
CA ARG A 46 -18.53 -5.02 -11.27
C ARG A 46 -17.64 -4.56 -10.10
N ASN A 47 -17.93 -4.98 -8.85
CA ASN A 47 -17.07 -4.69 -7.69
C ASN A 47 -15.96 -5.75 -7.60
N ARG A 48 -14.86 -5.45 -8.29
CA ARG A 48 -13.69 -6.33 -8.47
C ARG A 48 -13.10 -6.86 -7.16
N SER A 49 -13.07 -6.03 -6.11
CA SER A 49 -12.53 -6.44 -4.80
C SER A 49 -13.43 -7.49 -4.16
N LYS A 50 -14.75 -7.29 -4.18
CA LYS A 50 -15.71 -8.23 -3.59
C LYS A 50 -15.76 -9.56 -4.32
N ASP A 51 -15.59 -9.55 -5.63
CA ASP A 51 -15.55 -10.80 -6.41
C ASP A 51 -14.30 -11.61 -6.09
N TYR A 52 -13.14 -10.95 -5.94
CA TYR A 52 -11.91 -11.62 -5.51
C TYR A 52 -12.02 -12.27 -4.12
N ASP A 53 -12.85 -11.72 -3.22
CA ASP A 53 -13.10 -12.30 -1.89
C ASP A 53 -14.18 -13.40 -1.89
N ARG A 54 -14.92 -13.56 -2.99
CA ARG A 54 -16.05 -14.49 -3.13
C ARG A 54 -15.84 -15.39 -4.34
N GLU A 55 -14.92 -16.34 -4.17
CA GLU A 55 -14.58 -17.30 -5.21
C GLU A 55 -15.84 -18.00 -5.76
N ALA A 56 -15.91 -18.06 -7.08
CA ALA A 56 -16.81 -18.93 -7.80
C ALA A 56 -16.51 -20.40 -7.46
N SER A 57 -17.49 -21.27 -7.68
CA SER A 57 -17.32 -22.71 -7.41
C SER A 57 -16.23 -23.38 -8.25
N VAL A 58 -15.77 -22.72 -9.32
CA VAL A 58 -14.74 -23.24 -10.23
C VAL A 58 -13.72 -22.13 -10.51
N VAL A 59 -12.46 -22.38 -10.13
CA VAL A 59 -11.32 -21.52 -10.46
C VAL A 59 -10.50 -22.19 -11.57
N LEU A 60 -10.41 -21.51 -12.71
CA LEU A 60 -9.62 -21.91 -13.87
C LEU A 60 -8.15 -21.49 -13.70
N PRO A 61 -7.19 -22.23 -14.27
CA PRO A 61 -5.79 -21.82 -14.28
C PRO A 61 -5.58 -20.54 -15.08
N ILE A 62 -4.51 -19.80 -14.80
CA ILE A 62 -4.17 -18.56 -15.53
C ILE A 62 -3.75 -18.79 -17.00
N LYS A 63 -3.38 -20.03 -17.37
CA LYS A 63 -2.95 -20.38 -18.72
C LYS A 63 -4.03 -21.21 -19.41
N LEU A 64 -4.82 -20.56 -20.27
CA LEU A 64 -5.99 -21.15 -20.93
C LEU A 64 -5.89 -20.99 -22.44
N THR A 65 -6.30 -22.00 -23.19
CA THR A 65 -6.63 -21.85 -24.60
C THR A 65 -7.93 -21.06 -24.76
N ALA A 66 -8.23 -20.56 -25.97
CA ALA A 66 -9.50 -19.87 -26.23
C ALA A 66 -10.72 -20.72 -25.86
N ARG A 67 -10.68 -22.02 -26.17
CA ARG A 67 -11.78 -22.94 -25.88
C ARG A 67 -12.02 -23.13 -24.38
N GLU A 68 -10.96 -23.23 -23.60
CA GLU A 68 -11.06 -23.37 -22.15
C GLU A 68 -11.49 -22.06 -21.47
N ALA A 69 -11.00 -20.91 -21.96
CA ALA A 69 -11.38 -19.61 -21.44
C ALA A 69 -12.83 -19.20 -21.78
N ALA A 70 -13.45 -19.81 -22.78
CA ALA A 70 -14.75 -19.35 -23.32
C ALA A 70 -15.89 -19.35 -22.28
N VAL A 71 -15.90 -20.31 -21.35
CA VAL A 71 -16.94 -20.36 -20.30
C VAL A 71 -16.84 -19.21 -19.31
N TRP A 72 -15.61 -18.83 -18.94
CA TRP A 72 -15.35 -17.65 -18.14
C TRP A 72 -15.57 -16.37 -18.96
N TRP A 73 -15.18 -16.36 -20.23
CA TRP A 73 -15.31 -15.20 -21.11
C TRP A 73 -16.77 -14.78 -21.31
N ASP A 74 -17.67 -15.75 -21.46
CA ASP A 74 -19.13 -15.56 -21.57
C ASP A 74 -19.76 -15.25 -20.20
N SER A 75 -19.37 -16.00 -19.16
CA SER A 75 -20.02 -15.97 -17.84
C SER A 75 -18.99 -15.81 -16.70
N PRO A 76 -18.34 -14.64 -16.55
CA PRO A 76 -17.24 -14.41 -15.62
C PRO A 76 -17.65 -14.34 -14.14
N ASN A 77 -18.94 -14.53 -13.83
CA ASN A 77 -19.46 -14.62 -12.46
C ASN A 77 -19.62 -16.08 -11.98
N LYS A 78 -19.47 -17.07 -12.88
CA LYS A 78 -19.62 -18.51 -12.58
C LYS A 78 -18.29 -19.25 -12.50
N TYR A 79 -17.25 -18.61 -13.01
CA TYR A 79 -15.89 -19.12 -13.07
C TYR A 79 -15.01 -17.96 -12.64
N ASP A 80 -13.92 -18.25 -11.94
CA ASP A 80 -12.82 -17.33 -11.76
C ASP A 80 -11.58 -17.87 -12.48
N ILE A 81 -10.57 -17.03 -12.59
CA ILE A 81 -9.24 -17.30 -13.08
C ILE A 81 -8.24 -16.99 -11.97
N GLU A 82 -7.37 -17.96 -11.71
CA GLU A 82 -6.26 -17.84 -10.77
C GLU A 82 -5.47 -16.53 -10.99
N TYR A 83 -5.19 -15.78 -9.92
CA TYR A 83 -4.53 -14.48 -9.89
C TYR A 83 -5.30 -13.27 -10.46
N ILE A 84 -6.40 -13.46 -11.20
CA ILE A 84 -7.20 -12.36 -11.78
C ILE A 84 -8.39 -12.03 -10.87
N ASP A 85 -9.25 -12.98 -10.63
CA ASP A 85 -10.46 -12.86 -9.80
C ASP A 85 -10.54 -13.93 -8.71
N ALA A 86 -9.47 -14.73 -8.55
CA ALA A 86 -9.24 -15.57 -7.39
C ALA A 86 -7.76 -15.52 -6.94
N PRO A 87 -7.44 -15.78 -5.66
CA PRO A 87 -6.08 -16.05 -5.21
C PRO A 87 -5.47 -17.25 -5.95
N GLY A 88 -4.18 -17.14 -6.27
CA GLY A 88 -3.43 -18.27 -6.79
C GLY A 88 -2.42 -18.83 -5.82
N LYS A 89 -1.60 -19.74 -6.31
CA LYS A 89 -0.51 -20.35 -5.53
C LYS A 89 0.57 -19.32 -5.17
N VAL A 90 1.22 -19.57 -4.03
CA VAL A 90 2.40 -18.81 -3.62
C VAL A 90 3.53 -19.04 -4.63
N GLN A 91 4.09 -17.93 -5.12
CA GLN A 91 5.24 -17.90 -6.00
C GLN A 91 6.53 -18.17 -5.21
N LYS A 92 7.36 -19.10 -5.71
CA LYS A 92 8.58 -19.59 -5.03
C LYS A 92 9.81 -19.59 -5.93
N ASN A 93 9.88 -18.73 -6.94
CA ASN A 93 11.04 -18.65 -7.82
C ASN A 93 12.18 -17.88 -7.14
N LEU A 94 12.99 -18.58 -6.35
CA LEU A 94 14.10 -17.98 -5.60
C LEU A 94 15.49 -18.22 -6.21
N LYS A 95 15.56 -19.00 -7.29
CA LYS A 95 16.85 -19.46 -7.89
C LYS A 95 17.75 -18.30 -8.34
N TYR A 96 17.15 -17.17 -8.73
CA TYR A 96 17.90 -16.00 -9.19
C TYR A 96 18.47 -15.13 -8.04
N ILE A 97 18.01 -15.32 -6.80
CA ILE A 97 18.49 -14.58 -5.63
C ILE A 97 19.78 -15.25 -5.16
N LYS A 98 20.93 -14.63 -5.44
CA LYS A 98 22.25 -15.22 -5.15
C LYS A 98 22.68 -15.09 -3.70
N ASP A 99 22.34 -13.98 -3.05
CA ASP A 99 22.68 -13.73 -1.65
C ASP A 99 21.91 -14.68 -0.71
N PRO A 100 22.59 -15.54 0.06
CA PRO A 100 21.93 -16.54 0.90
C PRO A 100 21.03 -15.94 1.98
N GLU A 101 21.43 -14.82 2.58
CA GLU A 101 20.66 -14.16 3.64
C GLU A 101 19.39 -13.52 3.07
N SER A 102 19.50 -12.84 1.93
CA SER A 102 18.33 -12.36 1.19
C SER A 102 17.41 -13.52 0.79
N ARG A 103 17.95 -14.66 0.34
CA ARG A 103 17.15 -15.83 -0.03
C ARG A 103 16.33 -16.36 1.15
N LYS A 104 16.93 -16.53 2.33
CA LYS A 104 16.22 -16.97 3.56
C LYS A 104 15.06 -16.05 3.95
N ILE A 105 15.21 -14.75 3.71
CA ILE A 105 14.13 -13.79 3.93
C ILE A 105 13.01 -14.03 2.90
N HIS A 106 13.36 -14.13 1.62
CA HIS A 106 12.40 -14.34 0.53
C HIS A 106 11.67 -15.69 0.60
N GLU A 107 12.23 -16.69 1.28
CA GLU A 107 11.55 -17.96 1.64
C GLU A 107 10.40 -17.76 2.64
N LYS A 108 10.45 -16.71 3.45
CA LYS A 108 9.39 -16.33 4.41
C LYS A 108 8.42 -15.29 3.84
N LEU A 109 8.57 -14.93 2.57
CA LEU A 109 7.66 -14.03 1.85
C LEU A 109 6.76 -14.87 0.95
N ASP A 110 5.52 -15.07 1.38
CA ASP A 110 4.50 -15.77 0.61
C ASP A 110 3.89 -14.80 -0.42
N ILE A 111 4.46 -14.75 -1.62
CA ILE A 111 4.04 -13.82 -2.68
C ILE A 111 2.96 -14.47 -3.55
N ILE A 112 1.78 -13.88 -3.59
CA ILE A 112 0.65 -14.32 -4.41
C ILE A 112 0.41 -13.23 -5.48
N CYS A 113 0.92 -13.46 -6.68
CA CYS A 113 0.79 -12.56 -7.83
C CYS A 113 0.85 -13.36 -9.13
N LEU A 114 0.68 -12.71 -10.28
CA LEU A 114 0.93 -13.37 -11.56
C LEU A 114 2.39 -13.86 -11.61
N PRO A 115 2.68 -15.04 -12.21
CA PRO A 115 4.05 -15.56 -12.29
C PRO A 115 5.04 -14.58 -12.94
N SER A 116 4.59 -13.77 -13.90
CA SER A 116 5.40 -12.74 -14.57
C SER A 116 5.77 -11.57 -13.66
N GLU A 117 5.03 -11.34 -12.58
CA GLU A 117 5.21 -10.20 -11.67
C GLU A 117 6.14 -10.52 -10.49
N GLU A 118 6.33 -11.80 -10.14
CA GLU A 118 7.02 -12.20 -8.91
C GLU A 118 8.38 -11.51 -8.74
N ARG A 119 9.18 -11.51 -9.81
CA ARG A 119 10.53 -10.94 -9.76
C ARG A 119 10.53 -9.45 -9.49
N ASP A 120 9.57 -8.74 -10.08
CA ASP A 120 9.42 -7.30 -9.92
C ASP A 120 8.91 -6.95 -8.52
N ILE A 121 7.96 -7.71 -7.97
CA ILE A 121 7.52 -7.58 -6.57
C ILE A 121 8.69 -7.83 -5.63
N ARG A 122 9.44 -8.92 -5.79
CA ARG A 122 10.62 -9.20 -4.94
C ARG A 122 11.67 -8.08 -5.03
N ARG A 123 11.89 -7.51 -6.22
CA ARG A 123 12.77 -6.33 -6.40
C ARG A 123 12.26 -5.13 -5.61
N ILE A 124 10.95 -4.83 -5.66
CA ILE A 124 10.34 -3.74 -4.89
C ILE A 124 10.63 -3.88 -3.39
N ILE A 125 10.52 -5.11 -2.86
CA ILE A 125 10.80 -5.43 -1.44
C ILE A 125 12.27 -5.15 -1.10
N ASP A 126 13.20 -5.62 -1.93
CA ASP A 126 14.64 -5.43 -1.74
C ASP A 126 15.04 -3.95 -1.81
N GLU A 127 14.38 -3.18 -2.67
CA GLU A 127 14.63 -1.75 -2.80
C GLU A 127 14.08 -0.94 -1.63
N ALA A 128 12.94 -1.38 -1.06
CA ALA A 128 12.23 -0.72 0.03
C ALA A 128 13.04 -0.72 1.33
N TYR A 129 13.68 -1.84 1.66
CA TYR A 129 14.35 -2.01 2.95
C TYR A 129 15.74 -2.64 2.84
N PRO A 130 16.74 -2.15 3.60
CA PRO A 130 18.01 -2.84 3.77
C PRO A 130 17.80 -4.24 4.37
N LEU A 131 18.79 -5.12 4.18
CA LEU A 131 18.75 -6.52 4.60
C LEU A 131 18.31 -6.69 6.07
N GLU A 132 18.89 -5.93 7.00
CA GLU A 132 18.57 -6.00 8.44
C GLU A 132 17.09 -5.71 8.74
N GLU A 133 16.47 -4.76 8.03
CA GLU A 133 15.05 -4.44 8.21
C GLU A 133 14.16 -5.50 7.56
N ARG A 134 14.59 -6.09 6.44
CA ARG A 134 13.88 -7.23 5.85
C ARG A 134 13.92 -8.47 6.75
N GLN A 135 15.02 -8.70 7.48
CA GLN A 135 15.08 -9.75 8.50
C GLN A 135 14.06 -9.51 9.62
N LYS A 136 13.92 -8.26 10.07
CA LYS A 136 12.92 -7.86 11.08
C LYS A 136 11.49 -8.03 10.58
N LEU A 137 11.20 -7.68 9.33
CA LEU A 137 9.89 -7.88 8.71
C LEU A 137 9.40 -9.33 8.84
N VAL A 138 10.29 -10.31 8.61
CA VAL A 138 9.96 -11.75 8.63
C VAL A 138 10.32 -12.45 9.94
N LYS A 139 10.75 -11.71 10.98
CA LYS A 139 11.19 -12.28 12.27
C LYS A 139 10.07 -13.07 12.94
N ASN A 140 8.85 -12.51 12.95
CA ASN A 140 7.69 -13.04 13.67
C ASN A 140 6.83 -13.97 12.80
N GLY A 141 7.43 -14.64 11.82
CA GLY A 141 6.76 -15.57 10.91
C GLY A 141 6.64 -15.02 9.49
N ASN A 142 5.93 -15.77 8.64
CA ASN A 142 5.79 -15.41 7.23
C ASN A 142 5.03 -14.09 7.07
N VAL A 143 5.35 -13.38 5.98
CA VAL A 143 4.59 -12.22 5.51
C VAL A 143 4.01 -12.60 4.16
N THR A 144 2.70 -12.48 4.03
CA THR A 144 2.01 -12.71 2.75
C THR A 144 1.94 -11.39 1.99
N VAL A 145 2.34 -11.40 0.72
CA VAL A 145 2.20 -10.24 -0.17
C VAL A 145 1.29 -10.66 -1.31
N VAL A 146 0.08 -10.11 -1.40
CA VAL A 146 -0.88 -10.44 -2.46
C VAL A 146 -1.09 -9.26 -3.40
N VAL A 147 -1.11 -9.54 -4.71
CA VAL A 147 -1.50 -8.58 -5.75
C VAL A 147 -2.94 -8.89 -6.17
N ARG A 148 -3.85 -7.97 -5.93
CA ARG A 148 -5.30 -8.13 -6.18
C ARG A 148 -5.95 -6.79 -6.53
N PRO A 149 -7.17 -6.76 -7.06
CA PRO A 149 -7.90 -5.50 -7.21
C PRO A 149 -8.34 -5.03 -5.82
N LEU A 150 -8.10 -3.76 -5.52
CA LEU A 150 -8.62 -3.08 -4.34
C LEU A 150 -9.65 -2.02 -4.77
N GLU A 151 -10.59 -1.69 -3.88
CA GLU A 151 -11.67 -0.74 -4.19
C GLU A 151 -11.20 0.71 -4.07
N ASP A 152 -10.60 1.09 -2.92
CA ASP A 152 -10.35 2.49 -2.56
C ASP A 152 -8.90 2.78 -2.11
N SER A 153 -7.95 1.86 -2.31
CA SER A 153 -6.56 2.06 -1.89
C SER A 153 -5.55 1.41 -2.84
N ALA A 154 -4.32 1.95 -2.84
CA ALA A 154 -3.21 1.33 -3.57
C ALA A 154 -2.59 0.17 -2.78
N GLY A 155 -2.77 0.13 -1.46
CA GLY A 155 -2.27 -0.89 -0.57
C GLY A 155 -3.16 -1.04 0.67
N ASN A 156 -3.02 -2.16 1.35
CA ASN A 156 -3.69 -2.43 2.61
C ASN A 156 -2.87 -3.44 3.43
N ILE A 157 -3.08 -3.45 4.74
CA ILE A 157 -2.45 -4.41 5.65
C ILE A 157 -3.49 -5.07 6.56
N ILE A 158 -3.51 -6.41 6.56
CA ILE A 158 -4.38 -7.22 7.41
C ILE A 158 -3.52 -8.26 8.13
N GLY A 159 -3.31 -8.09 9.43
CA GLY A 159 -2.44 -8.99 10.20
C GLY A 159 -0.98 -8.94 9.72
N ARG A 160 -0.51 -9.99 9.05
CA ARG A 160 0.80 -10.08 8.38
C ARG A 160 0.69 -10.21 6.85
N LYS A 161 -0.47 -9.84 6.31
CA LYS A 161 -0.77 -9.83 4.87
C LYS A 161 -0.72 -8.39 4.36
N ILE A 162 0.16 -8.12 3.42
CA ILE A 162 0.21 -6.88 2.64
C ILE A 162 -0.55 -7.13 1.34
N GLU A 163 -1.59 -6.35 1.09
CA GLU A 163 -2.32 -6.36 -0.16
C GLU A 163 -1.86 -5.17 -1.00
N LEU A 164 -1.52 -5.41 -2.25
CA LEU A 164 -1.15 -4.38 -3.22
C LEU A 164 -2.21 -4.38 -4.31
N ASP A 165 -2.72 -3.19 -4.63
CA ASP A 165 -3.61 -3.04 -5.76
C ASP A 165 -2.89 -3.43 -7.07
N ARG A 166 -3.60 -4.15 -7.93
CA ARG A 166 -3.05 -4.69 -9.17
C ARG A 166 -2.60 -3.61 -10.14
N ASP A 167 -3.33 -2.51 -10.20
CA ASP A 167 -3.14 -1.46 -11.21
C ASP A 167 -2.22 -0.37 -10.67
N TYR A 168 -2.35 -0.01 -9.38
CA TYR A 168 -1.67 1.14 -8.78
C TYR A 168 -0.74 0.79 -7.60
N GLY A 169 -0.86 -0.41 -7.03
CA GLY A 169 -0.18 -0.81 -5.79
C GLY A 169 1.22 -1.40 -5.96
N LYS A 170 1.58 -1.87 -7.16
CA LYS A 170 2.86 -2.53 -7.47
C LYS A 170 4.03 -1.55 -7.60
N ASN A 171 4.23 -0.70 -6.61
CA ASN A 171 5.27 0.31 -6.58
C ASN A 171 5.98 0.38 -5.21
N ASN A 172 7.18 0.96 -5.20
CA ASN A 172 8.01 1.06 -4.01
C ASN A 172 7.34 1.82 -2.86
N SER A 173 6.68 2.95 -3.14
CA SER A 173 6.09 3.78 -2.09
C SER A 173 4.93 3.10 -1.38
N THR A 174 4.09 2.37 -2.11
CA THR A 174 3.01 1.57 -1.53
C THR A 174 3.57 0.47 -0.65
N PHE A 175 4.50 -0.36 -1.16
CA PHE A 175 5.08 -1.43 -0.34
C PHE A 175 5.81 -0.89 0.89
N VAL A 176 6.51 0.25 0.75
CA VAL A 176 7.16 0.93 1.89
C VAL A 176 6.13 1.32 2.94
N HIS A 177 4.96 1.84 2.55
CA HIS A 177 3.92 2.23 3.49
C HIS A 177 3.41 1.01 4.27
N GLU A 178 2.96 -0.03 3.57
CA GLU A 178 2.40 -1.23 4.22
C GLU A 178 3.43 -2.00 5.04
N GLY A 179 4.67 -2.12 4.54
CA GLY A 179 5.76 -2.75 5.27
C GLY A 179 6.19 -1.97 6.51
N ILE A 180 6.02 -0.63 6.53
CA ILE A 180 6.30 0.18 7.71
C ILE A 180 5.34 -0.17 8.83
N HIS A 181 4.04 -0.37 8.57
CA HIS A 181 3.11 -0.82 9.61
C HIS A 181 3.59 -2.11 10.30
N LEU A 182 4.07 -3.10 9.53
CA LEU A 182 4.67 -4.31 10.11
C LEU A 182 5.91 -4.00 10.93
N LEU A 183 6.85 -3.22 10.42
CA LEU A 183 8.06 -2.89 11.17
C LEU A 183 7.76 -2.12 12.45
N ARG A 184 6.83 -1.15 12.42
CA ARG A 184 6.39 -0.39 13.59
C ARG A 184 5.79 -1.31 14.65
N LYS A 185 5.10 -2.36 14.24
CA LYS A 185 4.53 -3.38 15.12
C LYS A 185 5.61 -4.34 15.66
N ASP A 186 6.36 -4.97 14.78
CA ASP A 186 7.19 -6.14 15.07
C ASP A 186 8.64 -5.83 15.46
N ASP A 187 9.19 -4.69 15.04
CA ASP A 187 10.56 -4.31 15.39
C ASP A 187 10.60 -3.76 16.83
N GLU A 188 11.07 -4.60 17.74
CA GLU A 188 11.23 -4.28 19.17
C GLU A 188 12.28 -3.19 19.42
N SER A 189 13.22 -2.99 18.50
CA SER A 189 14.25 -1.94 18.64
C SER A 189 13.72 -0.53 18.35
N ARG A 190 12.48 -0.42 17.86
CA ARG A 190 11.84 0.88 17.57
C ARG A 190 11.25 1.49 18.83
N SER A 191 11.26 2.81 18.86
CA SER A 191 10.70 3.61 19.94
C SER A 191 10.11 4.91 19.40
N GLY A 192 9.41 5.64 20.28
CA GLY A 192 8.83 6.95 19.95
C GLY A 192 7.86 6.88 18.77
N ILE A 193 8.00 7.84 17.86
CA ILE A 193 7.13 7.96 16.67
C ILE A 193 7.24 6.76 15.76
N THR A 194 8.38 6.05 15.75
CA THR A 194 8.59 4.89 14.86
C THR A 194 8.07 3.56 15.42
N LYS A 195 7.57 3.51 16.66
CA LYS A 195 6.90 2.34 17.22
C LYS A 195 5.38 2.49 17.07
N THR A 196 4.68 1.39 16.80
CA THR A 196 3.21 1.45 16.71
C THR A 196 2.60 1.87 18.06
N SER A 197 1.56 2.69 17.98
CA SER A 197 0.71 3.03 19.14
C SER A 197 -0.53 2.15 19.21
N MET A 198 -0.78 1.33 18.18
CA MET A 198 -1.92 0.43 18.14
C MET A 198 -1.68 -0.75 19.08
N THR A 199 -2.38 -0.77 20.20
CA THR A 199 -2.43 -1.94 21.08
C THR A 199 -3.66 -2.78 20.75
N SER A 200 -3.52 -4.10 20.83
CA SER A 200 -4.63 -5.04 20.69
C SER A 200 -5.56 -4.90 21.89
N SER A 201 -6.52 -3.97 21.83
CA SER A 201 -7.48 -3.79 22.92
C SER A 201 -8.83 -3.30 22.43
N ASN A 202 -9.86 -3.63 23.23
CA ASN A 202 -11.28 -3.34 23.01
C ASN A 202 -11.57 -1.82 23.11
N PHE A 203 -11.01 -1.04 22.21
CA PHE A 203 -11.31 0.37 22.10
C PHE A 203 -12.70 0.59 21.52
N ASN A 204 -13.34 1.69 21.91
CA ASN A 204 -14.49 2.18 21.16
C ASN A 204 -14.03 2.68 19.77
N LYS A 205 -14.95 2.70 18.81
CA LYS A 205 -14.69 3.11 17.42
C LYS A 205 -14.01 4.48 17.27
N THR A 206 -14.28 5.43 18.17
CA THR A 206 -13.63 6.76 18.11
C THR A 206 -12.15 6.67 18.46
N THR A 207 -11.81 5.96 19.53
CA THR A 207 -10.41 5.78 19.94
C THR A 207 -9.64 4.98 18.90
N GLU A 208 -10.27 3.96 18.30
CA GLU A 208 -9.69 3.20 17.19
C GLU A 208 -9.34 4.10 15.99
N ILE A 209 -10.27 4.96 15.56
CA ILE A 209 -10.01 5.89 14.44
C ILE A 209 -8.93 6.92 14.79
N ASN A 210 -8.89 7.45 16.02
CA ASN A 210 -7.84 8.39 16.43
C ASN A 210 -6.46 7.71 16.46
N ASN A 211 -6.38 6.47 16.94
CA ASN A 211 -5.14 5.68 16.95
C ASN A 211 -4.70 5.34 15.52
N LEU A 212 -5.63 4.98 14.64
CA LEU A 212 -5.37 4.80 13.21
C LEU A 212 -4.82 6.10 12.60
N ASN A 213 -5.46 7.24 12.87
CA ASN A 213 -4.99 8.54 12.41
C ASN A 213 -3.54 8.86 12.83
N LEU A 214 -3.17 8.50 14.07
CA LEU A 214 -1.79 8.62 14.54
C LEU A 214 -0.86 7.65 13.82
N GLU A 215 -1.25 6.38 13.73
CA GLU A 215 -0.49 5.32 13.05
C GLU A 215 -0.20 5.70 11.59
N GLU A 216 -1.21 6.13 10.83
CA GLU A 216 -1.08 6.62 9.45
C GLU A 216 -0.13 7.81 9.36
N SER A 217 -0.27 8.79 10.25
CA SER A 217 0.60 9.97 10.25
C SER A 217 2.07 9.59 10.46
N CYS A 218 2.35 8.70 11.39
CA CYS A 218 3.70 8.23 11.67
C CYS A 218 4.25 7.34 10.52
N THR A 219 3.41 6.51 9.92
CA THR A 219 3.77 5.66 8.77
C THR A 219 4.09 6.50 7.54
N VAL A 220 3.26 7.51 7.23
CA VAL A 220 3.51 8.44 6.12
C VAL A 220 4.79 9.22 6.34
N ALA A 221 5.12 9.64 7.57
CA ALA A 221 6.39 10.31 7.84
C ALA A 221 7.61 9.43 7.52
N GLU A 222 7.56 8.14 7.87
CA GLU A 222 8.63 7.20 7.54
C GLU A 222 8.64 6.86 6.03
N GLN A 223 7.47 6.82 5.37
CA GLN A 223 7.38 6.75 3.91
C GLN A 223 8.01 7.98 3.24
N MET A 224 7.81 9.19 3.77
CA MET A 224 8.47 10.40 3.29
C MET A 224 9.98 10.36 3.50
N ALA A 225 10.50 9.66 4.50
CA ALA A 225 11.93 9.49 4.68
C ALA A 225 12.54 8.49 3.68
N ARG A 226 11.80 7.42 3.32
CA ARG A 226 12.36 6.22 2.65
C ARG A 226 11.86 5.96 1.23
N GLY A 227 10.65 6.37 0.90
CA GLY A 227 10.02 6.09 -0.39
C GLY A 227 10.77 6.76 -1.52
N LYS A 228 10.87 6.10 -2.68
CA LYS A 228 11.47 6.72 -3.88
C LYS A 228 10.64 7.90 -4.37
N ASN A 229 9.33 7.67 -4.55
CA ASN A 229 8.37 8.64 -5.09
C ASN A 229 7.12 8.68 -4.19
N PRO A 230 7.19 9.29 -3.01
CA PRO A 230 6.04 9.33 -2.10
C PRO A 230 4.88 10.17 -2.68
N SER A 231 3.64 9.85 -2.27
CA SER A 231 2.42 10.50 -2.78
C SER A 231 1.87 11.53 -1.79
N SER A 232 1.01 12.43 -2.29
CA SER A 232 0.36 13.47 -1.48
C SER A 232 -0.99 13.02 -0.87
N GLY A 233 -1.40 11.75 -1.03
CA GLY A 233 -2.76 11.29 -0.69
C GLY A 233 -3.22 11.67 0.72
N TYR A 234 -2.40 11.37 1.73
CA TYR A 234 -2.71 11.71 3.12
C TYR A 234 -2.67 13.22 3.41
N TYR A 235 -1.92 13.99 2.63
CA TYR A 235 -1.82 15.43 2.81
C TYR A 235 -3.13 16.16 2.49
N GLN A 236 -4.04 15.56 1.73
CA GLN A 236 -5.40 16.07 1.54
C GLN A 236 -6.21 16.10 2.85
N PHE A 237 -5.79 15.33 3.86
CA PHE A 237 -6.42 15.26 5.17
C PHE A 237 -5.64 15.99 6.28
N VAL A 238 -4.54 16.68 5.93
CA VAL A 238 -3.73 17.45 6.88
C VAL A 238 -4.37 18.80 7.13
N GLN A 239 -4.77 19.07 8.37
CA GLN A 239 -5.44 20.31 8.72
C GLN A 239 -4.50 21.52 8.58
N ILE A 240 -4.99 22.57 7.91
CA ILE A 240 -4.34 23.89 7.83
C ILE A 240 -5.24 24.96 8.43
N PHE A 241 -4.62 25.95 9.07
CA PHE A 241 -5.35 27.05 9.67
C PHE A 241 -5.55 28.16 8.63
N ASP A 242 -6.80 28.47 8.34
CA ASP A 242 -7.17 29.59 7.47
C ASP A 242 -7.12 30.88 8.29
N GLU A 243 -6.07 31.67 8.10
CA GLU A 243 -5.87 32.93 8.84
C GLU A 243 -6.96 33.97 8.59
N ASN A 244 -7.60 33.94 7.42
CA ASN A 244 -8.66 34.88 7.07
C ASN A 244 -9.98 34.48 7.74
N LYS A 245 -10.30 33.18 7.73
CA LYS A 245 -11.54 32.64 8.32
C LYS A 245 -11.39 32.20 9.78
N LYS A 246 -10.19 32.35 10.36
CA LYS A 246 -9.80 31.91 11.71
C LYS A 246 -10.29 30.50 12.07
N ARG A 247 -10.20 29.57 11.11
CA ARG A 247 -10.67 28.19 11.28
C ARG A 247 -9.75 27.18 10.63
N TRP A 248 -9.74 25.97 11.19
CA TRP A 248 -9.09 24.83 10.54
C TRP A 248 -9.92 24.35 9.34
N ARG A 249 -9.23 23.97 8.27
CA ARG A 249 -9.83 23.38 7.06
C ARG A 249 -8.90 22.34 6.45
N TYR A 250 -9.46 21.57 5.52
CA TYR A 250 -8.67 20.75 4.61
C TYR A 250 -8.00 21.64 3.53
N PRO A 251 -6.82 21.23 3.05
CA PRO A 251 -6.07 21.96 2.04
C PRO A 251 -6.66 21.74 0.65
N THR A 252 -6.31 22.64 -0.26
CA THR A 252 -6.40 22.40 -1.71
C THR A 252 -5.34 21.37 -2.13
N GLU A 253 -5.47 20.81 -3.33
CA GLU A 253 -4.48 19.86 -3.87
C GLU A 253 -3.07 20.45 -3.94
N LYS A 254 -2.96 21.73 -4.34
CA LYS A 254 -1.68 22.46 -4.38
C LYS A 254 -1.07 22.59 -2.98
N GLU A 255 -1.86 22.99 -1.99
CA GLU A 255 -1.40 23.09 -0.59
C GLU A 255 -0.96 21.71 -0.05
N ALA A 256 -1.70 20.64 -0.36
CA ALA A 256 -1.33 19.28 0.02
C ALA A 256 0.00 18.84 -0.60
N LEU A 257 0.21 19.10 -1.89
CA LEU A 257 1.44 18.80 -2.60
C LEU A 257 2.63 19.58 -2.04
N ASP A 258 2.45 20.86 -1.71
CA ASP A 258 3.49 21.70 -1.11
C ASP A 258 3.85 21.23 0.31
N MET A 259 2.87 20.82 1.11
CA MET A 259 3.13 20.22 2.43
C MET A 259 3.90 18.91 2.31
N MET A 260 3.54 18.03 1.36
CA MET A 260 4.26 16.79 1.09
C MET A 260 5.72 17.06 0.71
N ARG A 261 5.99 18.02 -0.18
CA ARG A 261 7.35 18.41 -0.57
C ARG A 261 8.16 18.96 0.60
N LYS A 262 7.56 19.82 1.43
CA LYS A 262 8.21 20.37 2.63
C LYS A 262 8.57 19.27 3.63
N ASP A 263 7.64 18.36 3.89
CA ASP A 263 7.87 17.24 4.79
C ASP A 263 8.92 16.28 4.23
N ARG A 264 8.89 15.98 2.92
CA ARG A 264 9.94 15.20 2.26
C ARG A 264 11.31 15.82 2.48
N ALA A 265 11.45 17.13 2.29
CA ALA A 265 12.70 17.83 2.56
C ALA A 265 13.11 17.70 4.03
N ILE A 266 12.19 17.91 4.97
CA ILE A 266 12.44 17.74 6.41
C ILE A 266 12.95 16.33 6.73
N PHE A 267 12.23 15.29 6.28
CA PHE A 267 12.54 13.90 6.60
C PHE A 267 13.77 13.35 5.86
N THR A 268 14.23 14.02 4.81
CA THR A 268 15.43 13.63 4.03
C THR A 268 16.61 14.58 4.22
N ASN A 269 16.61 15.38 5.30
CA ASN A 269 17.67 16.34 5.63
C ASN A 269 17.97 17.33 4.47
N GLY A 270 16.93 17.79 3.78
CA GLY A 270 17.00 18.73 2.66
C GLY A 270 17.41 18.11 1.32
N THR A 271 17.89 16.86 1.30
CA THR A 271 18.43 16.24 0.08
C THR A 271 17.35 15.77 -0.90
N ASN A 272 16.12 15.57 -0.42
CA ASN A 272 15.02 14.92 -1.14
C ASN A 272 15.32 13.48 -1.61
N LYS A 273 16.48 12.93 -1.24
CA LYS A 273 16.89 11.56 -1.55
C LYS A 273 16.42 10.61 -0.44
N PRO A 274 15.99 9.38 -0.79
CA PRO A 274 15.61 8.38 0.20
C PRO A 274 16.71 8.12 1.24
N LEU A 275 16.33 8.13 2.52
CA LEU A 275 17.13 7.60 3.63
C LEU A 275 16.80 6.13 3.84
N LYS A 276 17.72 5.38 4.46
CA LYS A 276 17.54 3.96 4.80
C LYS A 276 17.98 3.66 6.23
N GLY A 277 17.45 2.57 6.80
CA GLY A 277 17.84 2.05 8.11
C GLY A 277 17.75 3.10 9.22
N LYS A 278 18.74 3.09 10.10
CA LYS A 278 18.81 3.98 11.29
C LYS A 278 18.71 5.46 10.95
N ALA A 279 19.23 5.91 9.80
CA ALA A 279 19.15 7.32 9.40
C ALA A 279 17.71 7.79 9.16
N ALA A 280 16.90 6.95 8.51
CA ALA A 280 15.49 7.24 8.30
C ALA A 280 14.71 7.25 9.63
N ILE A 281 14.91 6.23 10.47
CA ILE A 281 14.28 6.12 11.80
C ILE A 281 14.60 7.35 12.65
N LYS A 282 15.87 7.74 12.71
CA LYS A 282 16.32 8.92 13.47
C LYS A 282 15.67 10.20 12.95
N SER A 283 15.71 10.41 11.64
CA SER A 283 15.12 11.60 11.02
C SER A 283 13.62 11.74 11.32
N VAL A 284 12.87 10.64 11.26
CA VAL A 284 11.43 10.64 11.57
C VAL A 284 11.18 10.99 13.04
N ASN A 285 11.88 10.33 13.97
CA ASN A 285 11.73 10.60 15.40
C ASN A 285 12.07 12.06 15.77
N ASP A 286 13.12 12.61 15.17
CA ASP A 286 13.57 13.98 15.46
C ASP A 286 12.62 15.05 14.89
N ASN A 287 11.96 14.77 13.76
CA ASN A 287 11.31 15.79 12.95
C ASN A 287 9.79 15.63 12.79
N TRP A 288 9.17 14.53 13.24
CA TRP A 288 7.74 14.32 13.00
C TRP A 288 6.87 15.43 13.60
N SER A 289 7.11 15.85 14.84
CA SER A 289 6.26 16.85 15.52
C SER A 289 6.26 18.24 14.87
N GLN A 290 7.28 18.57 14.08
CA GLN A 290 7.39 19.83 13.33
C GLN A 290 6.90 19.71 11.87
N SER A 291 6.60 18.49 11.41
CA SER A 291 6.11 18.23 10.06
C SER A 291 4.65 18.63 9.88
N ASN A 292 4.22 18.78 8.64
CA ASN A 292 2.81 18.99 8.31
C ASN A 292 1.98 17.74 8.58
N ILE A 293 2.50 16.55 8.26
CA ILE A 293 1.79 15.28 8.43
C ILE A 293 1.43 14.98 9.89
N SER A 294 2.13 15.56 10.87
CA SER A 294 1.72 15.51 12.29
C SER A 294 0.31 16.07 12.55
N ARG A 295 -0.21 16.93 11.66
CA ARG A 295 -1.56 17.49 11.74
C ARG A 295 -2.60 16.70 10.95
N LEU A 296 -2.27 15.48 10.51
CA LEU A 296 -3.21 14.57 9.85
C LEU A 296 -4.48 14.43 10.70
N LYS A 297 -5.63 14.53 10.04
CA LYS A 297 -6.95 14.26 10.61
C LYS A 297 -7.81 13.58 9.54
N ILE A 298 -7.71 12.25 9.48
CA ILE A 298 -8.54 11.43 8.58
C ILE A 298 -10.02 11.59 8.92
N LYS A 299 -10.88 11.29 7.94
CA LYS A 299 -12.34 11.35 8.11
C LYS A 299 -12.78 10.48 9.29
N GLY A 300 -13.61 11.04 10.17
CA GLY A 300 -14.08 10.38 11.39
C GLY A 300 -13.18 10.57 12.62
N SER A 301 -11.90 10.94 12.44
CA SER A 301 -11.02 11.26 13.58
C SER A 301 -11.49 12.53 14.28
N LYS A 302 -11.51 12.53 15.61
CA LYS A 302 -11.87 13.72 16.41
C LYS A 302 -10.67 14.64 16.61
N THR A 303 -9.47 14.08 16.70
CA THR A 303 -8.20 14.79 16.98
C THR A 303 -7.24 14.74 15.79
N ARG A 304 -6.29 15.66 15.74
CA ARG A 304 -5.14 15.52 14.83
C ARG A 304 -4.15 14.53 15.43
N ALA A 305 -3.29 13.94 14.60
CA ALA A 305 -2.33 12.95 15.05
C ALA A 305 -1.41 13.47 16.18
N ILE A 306 -0.93 14.71 16.09
CA ILE A 306 -0.10 15.34 17.13
C ILE A 306 -0.83 15.51 18.47
N ASP A 307 -2.14 15.82 18.42
CA ASP A 307 -2.96 15.97 19.63
C ASP A 307 -3.21 14.59 20.27
N GLU A 308 -3.36 13.53 19.46
CA GLU A 308 -3.51 12.16 19.94
C GLU A 308 -2.20 11.62 20.54
N PHE A 309 -1.07 11.85 19.87
CA PHE A 309 0.25 11.44 20.37
C PHE A 309 0.56 12.02 21.76
N SER A 310 0.16 13.27 21.98
CA SER A 310 0.36 13.98 23.25
C SER A 310 -0.44 13.38 24.42
N LYS A 311 -1.45 12.53 24.16
CA LYS A 311 -2.20 11.79 25.20
C LYS A 311 -1.51 10.49 25.58
N HIS A 312 -0.85 9.83 24.62
CA HIS A 312 -0.15 8.57 24.82
C HIS A 312 1.20 8.74 25.51
N THR A 313 1.84 9.90 25.35
CA THR A 313 2.99 10.30 26.15
C THR A 313 2.48 10.97 27.42
N LYS A 314 2.62 10.31 28.59
CA LYS A 314 2.60 11.02 29.86
C LYS A 314 3.51 12.24 29.71
N MET A 315 2.99 13.43 29.99
CA MET A 315 3.70 14.70 29.85
C MET A 315 5.16 14.61 30.31
N ASN A 316 6.06 15.14 29.48
CA ASN A 316 7.52 15.32 29.62
C ASN A 316 8.38 14.27 28.93
N GLU A 317 8.89 14.61 27.73
CA GLU A 317 10.33 14.54 27.39
C GLU A 317 10.68 14.89 25.93
N LEU A 318 9.76 15.51 25.16
CA LEU A 318 10.15 16.18 23.91
C LEU A 318 9.70 17.63 23.95
N LYS A 319 10.44 18.47 24.68
CA LYS A 319 10.38 19.92 24.42
C LYS A 319 10.84 20.11 22.97
N PRO A 320 10.03 20.69 22.08
CA PRO A 320 10.51 21.06 20.75
C PRO A 320 11.71 21.98 20.92
N LYS A 321 12.83 21.67 20.24
CA LYS A 321 13.93 22.63 20.13
C LYS A 321 13.32 23.91 19.56
N ARG A 322 13.44 25.01 20.31
CA ARG A 322 12.92 26.32 19.93
C ARG A 322 13.32 26.60 18.48
N SER A 323 12.33 26.91 17.66
CA SER A 323 12.49 27.54 16.35
C SER A 323 13.55 28.64 16.45
N ILE A 324 14.56 28.58 15.58
CA ILE A 324 15.60 29.61 15.43
C ILE A 324 15.00 30.92 14.85
N PHE A 325 13.76 30.87 14.35
CA PHE A 325 12.99 32.07 14.04
C PHE A 325 12.25 32.56 15.28
N GLY A 326 12.90 33.46 16.01
CA GLY A 326 12.32 34.17 17.15
C GLY A 326 11.27 35.18 16.68
N PHE A 327 9.99 34.83 16.80
CA PHE A 327 8.95 35.85 16.90
C PHE A 327 9.00 36.45 18.30
N ARG A 328 9.62 37.63 18.43
CA ARG A 328 9.45 38.51 19.58
C ARG A 328 7.97 38.87 19.68
N ARG A 329 7.27 38.36 20.68
CA ARG A 329 6.04 38.99 21.17
C ARG A 329 6.44 40.38 21.69
N ARG A 330 5.97 41.44 21.03
CA ARG A 330 5.88 42.75 21.67
C ARG A 330 4.59 42.77 22.48
N SER A 331 4.76 42.97 23.77
CA SER A 331 3.71 43.30 24.73
C SER A 331 3.40 44.78 24.66
N SER A 332 2.14 45.10 24.36
CA SER A 332 1.31 46.26 24.72
C SER A 332 0.32 46.52 23.59
#